data_AF-A0A1S3J9E0-F1
#
_entry.id   AF-A0A1S3J9E0-F1
#
_cell.length_a   1.000
_cell.length_b   1.000
_cell.length_c   1.000
_cell.angle_alpha   90.00
_cell.angle_beta   90.00
_cell.angle_gamma   90.00
#
_symmetry.space_group_name_H-M   'P 1'
#
loop_
_entity.id
_entity.type
_entity.pdbx_description
1 polymer ?
#
loop_
_entity_poly.entity_id
_entity_poly.type
_entity_poly.pdbx_seq_one_letter_code
_entity_poly.pdbx_strand_id
1 'polypeptide(L)'
;MADVEEDAEKKLNAFRELFRGRFTENEAGYLVQKFDFDIRQAASYVFETTPEDLRREIQEEAASWIEVVPRTSEARNGRLSVEIRQFACQACDKAWWRRVPARKLVSKCYGCRVKFDAIPRDREWGYAEFHCNECGHDFRGWAQMGTASPCYHCGAMVTTTSILPPIRGGPGQRGGNRHSCSFCIAGGPCCHPQVRRRFGLPRVVYSSNVHVSSGSTVATFLPQDDLMNDNDFIAYDRLSPIPSDDGSDGGSDDANGGAL
;
A
#
# COMPACT_ATOMS: atom_id res chain seq x y z
N MET A 1 -37.82 -15.46 15.35
CA MET A 1 -36.42 -15.48 14.87
C MET A 1 -35.61 -14.38 15.53
N ALA A 2 -36.11 -13.13 15.58
CA ALA A 2 -35.46 -12.04 16.32
C ALA A 2 -35.22 -12.32 17.82
N ASP A 3 -36.19 -12.94 18.52
CA ASP A 3 -36.07 -13.21 19.97
C ASP A 3 -34.99 -14.26 20.33
N VAL A 4 -34.64 -15.15 19.38
CA VAL A 4 -33.63 -16.21 19.59
C VAL A 4 -32.22 -15.66 19.39
N GLU A 5 -32.08 -14.71 18.47
CA GLU A 5 -30.81 -14.03 18.15
C GLU A 5 -30.42 -13.06 19.29
N GLU A 6 -31.41 -12.36 19.87
CA GLU A 6 -31.20 -11.45 21.00
C GLU A 6 -30.80 -12.18 22.31
N ASP A 7 -31.30 -13.39 22.53
CA ASP A 7 -30.92 -14.22 23.70
C ASP A 7 -29.50 -14.81 23.56
N ALA A 8 -29.09 -15.13 22.34
CA ALA A 8 -27.73 -15.61 22.05
C ALA A 8 -26.67 -14.51 22.29
N GLU A 9 -26.94 -13.28 21.87
CA GLU A 9 -26.04 -12.13 22.09
C GLU A 9 -25.85 -11.80 23.57
N LYS A 10 -26.93 -11.85 24.37
CA LYS A 10 -26.87 -11.64 25.82
C LYS A 10 -25.99 -12.67 26.50
N LYS A 11 -26.09 -13.95 26.10
CA LYS A 11 -25.29 -15.04 26.65
C LYS A 11 -23.81 -14.93 26.27
N LEU A 12 -23.51 -14.49 25.04
CA LEU A 12 -22.15 -14.22 24.58
C LEU A 12 -21.50 -13.06 25.35
N ASN A 13 -22.22 -11.97 25.56
CA ASN A 13 -21.73 -10.83 26.33
C ASN A 13 -21.49 -11.20 27.81
N ALA A 14 -22.41 -11.96 28.42
CA ALA A 14 -22.23 -12.45 29.79
C ALA A 14 -20.98 -13.35 29.94
N PHE A 15 -20.69 -14.20 28.95
CA PHE A 15 -19.46 -15.01 28.95
C PHE A 15 -18.20 -14.16 28.79
N ARG A 16 -18.21 -13.16 27.90
CA ARG A 16 -17.07 -12.24 27.70
C ARG A 16 -16.78 -11.39 28.94
N GLU A 17 -17.82 -10.95 29.64
CA GLU A 17 -17.69 -10.24 30.93
C GLU A 17 -17.10 -11.14 32.02
N LEU A 18 -17.53 -12.41 32.10
CA LEU A 18 -17.02 -13.39 33.07
C LEU A 18 -15.49 -13.56 32.95
N PHE A 19 -14.98 -13.56 31.72
CA PHE A 19 -13.55 -13.67 31.43
C PHE A 19 -12.87 -12.31 31.17
N ARG A 20 -13.51 -11.19 31.52
CA ARG A 20 -12.99 -9.81 31.41
C ARG A 20 -12.39 -9.49 30.02
N GLY A 21 -12.98 -10.02 28.96
CA GLY A 21 -12.52 -9.80 27.59
C GLY A 21 -11.24 -10.57 27.20
N ARG A 22 -10.86 -11.61 27.96
CA ARG A 22 -9.72 -12.49 27.62
C ARG A 22 -9.89 -13.20 26.26
N PHE A 23 -11.14 -13.40 25.84
CA PHE A 23 -11.49 -14.01 24.57
C PHE A 23 -12.09 -12.94 23.64
N THR A 24 -11.70 -13.01 22.36
CA THR A 24 -12.33 -12.23 21.30
C THR A 24 -13.79 -12.69 21.10
N GLU A 25 -14.58 -11.89 20.39
CA GLU A 25 -15.99 -12.20 20.12
C GLU A 25 -16.18 -13.56 19.43
N ASN A 26 -15.32 -13.87 18.47
CA ASN A 26 -15.36 -15.11 17.71
C ASN A 26 -14.96 -16.33 18.58
N GLU A 27 -13.93 -16.17 19.42
CA GLU A 27 -13.49 -17.24 20.34
C GLU A 27 -14.53 -17.49 21.43
N ALA A 28 -15.12 -16.43 21.99
CA ALA A 28 -16.22 -16.53 22.94
C ALA A 28 -17.47 -17.15 22.31
N GLY A 29 -17.78 -16.76 21.07
CA GLY A 29 -18.88 -17.33 20.30
C GLY A 29 -18.72 -18.82 20.08
N TYR A 30 -17.54 -19.27 19.64
CA TYR A 30 -17.23 -20.70 19.50
C TYR A 30 -17.40 -21.45 20.82
N LEU A 31 -16.80 -20.95 21.90
CA LEU A 31 -16.83 -21.63 23.20
C LEU A 31 -18.25 -21.75 23.76
N VAL A 32 -19.07 -20.71 23.61
CA VAL A 32 -20.45 -20.72 24.10
C VAL A 32 -21.34 -21.58 23.20
N GLN A 33 -21.16 -21.54 21.88
CA GLN A 33 -21.91 -22.35 20.92
C GLN A 33 -21.60 -23.85 21.03
N LYS A 34 -20.34 -24.23 21.31
CA LYS A 34 -19.93 -25.62 21.52
C LYS A 34 -20.72 -26.33 22.61
N PHE A 35 -21.22 -25.58 23.59
CA PHE A 35 -22.03 -26.08 24.70
C PHE A 35 -23.48 -25.59 24.61
N ASP A 36 -24.03 -25.39 23.41
CA ASP A 36 -25.42 -24.98 23.18
C ASP A 36 -25.84 -23.72 23.96
N PHE A 37 -24.91 -22.75 24.06
CA PHE A 37 -25.06 -21.51 24.82
C PHE A 37 -25.19 -21.69 26.35
N ASP A 38 -24.74 -22.81 26.90
CA ASP A 38 -24.56 -23.01 28.35
C ASP A 38 -23.24 -22.40 28.83
N ILE A 39 -23.35 -21.18 29.39
CA ILE A 39 -22.24 -20.41 29.95
C ILE A 39 -21.48 -21.18 31.03
N ARG A 40 -22.17 -22.00 31.84
CA ARG A 40 -21.55 -22.68 32.98
C ARG A 40 -20.63 -23.80 32.49
N GLN A 41 -21.10 -24.58 31.52
CA GLN A 41 -20.31 -25.66 30.93
C GLN A 41 -19.13 -25.10 30.13
N ALA A 42 -19.35 -24.03 29.35
CA ALA A 42 -18.28 -23.35 28.64
C ALA A 42 -17.21 -22.78 29.59
N ALA A 43 -17.61 -22.20 30.71
CA ALA A 43 -16.67 -21.67 31.70
C ALA A 43 -15.89 -22.79 32.41
N SER A 44 -16.57 -23.86 32.85
CA SER A 44 -15.91 -25.03 33.47
C SER A 44 -14.86 -25.63 32.54
N TYR A 45 -15.19 -25.79 31.26
CA TYR A 45 -14.26 -26.29 30.26
C TYR A 45 -13.02 -25.39 30.08
N VAL A 46 -13.18 -24.06 30.11
CA VAL A 46 -12.04 -23.11 30.06
C VAL A 46 -11.16 -23.20 31.31
N PHE A 47 -11.72 -23.51 32.47
CA PHE A 47 -10.95 -23.66 33.71
C PHE A 47 -10.25 -25.03 33.81
N GLU A 48 -10.84 -26.08 33.25
CA GLU A 48 -10.33 -27.45 33.32
C GLU A 48 -9.32 -27.76 32.23
N THR A 49 -9.41 -27.10 31.07
CA THR A 49 -8.50 -27.30 29.94
C THR A 49 -7.20 -26.54 30.14
N THR A 50 -6.06 -27.16 29.79
CA THR A 50 -4.78 -26.46 29.84
C THR A 50 -4.78 -25.29 28.83
N PRO A 51 -4.15 -24.14 29.15
CA PRO A 51 -4.15 -22.98 28.26
C PRO A 51 -3.57 -23.25 26.86
N GLU A 52 -2.65 -24.21 26.75
CA GLU A 52 -1.99 -24.62 25.52
C GLU A 52 -2.90 -25.51 24.66
N ASP A 53 -3.60 -26.47 25.27
CA ASP A 53 -4.55 -27.33 24.56
C ASP A 53 -5.79 -26.54 24.12
N LEU A 54 -6.28 -25.63 24.99
CA LEU A 54 -7.38 -24.72 24.65
C LEU A 54 -7.00 -23.81 23.48
N ARG A 55 -5.78 -23.27 23.46
CA ARG A 55 -5.30 -22.44 22.34
C ARG A 55 -5.16 -23.26 21.05
N ARG A 56 -4.63 -24.48 21.13
CA ARG A 56 -4.50 -25.36 19.96
C ARG A 56 -5.88 -25.71 19.39
N GLU A 57 -6.83 -26.07 20.24
CA GLU A 57 -8.19 -26.40 19.83
C GLU A 57 -8.95 -25.20 19.29
N ILE A 58 -8.88 -24.04 19.97
CA ILE A 58 -9.44 -22.79 19.45
C ILE A 58 -8.80 -22.46 18.11
N GLN A 59 -7.50 -22.67 17.91
CA GLN A 59 -6.85 -22.38 16.61
C GLN A 59 -7.21 -23.39 15.51
N GLU A 60 -7.30 -24.68 15.85
CA GLU A 60 -7.62 -25.77 14.91
C GLU A 60 -9.11 -25.78 14.52
N GLU A 61 -10.02 -25.55 15.47
CA GLU A 61 -11.45 -25.45 15.21
C GLU A 61 -11.88 -24.03 14.82
N ALA A 62 -11.24 -22.96 15.29
CA ALA A 62 -11.44 -21.66 14.65
C ALA A 62 -10.92 -21.69 13.21
N ALA A 63 -10.01 -22.57 12.79
CA ALA A 63 -9.72 -22.68 11.35
C ALA A 63 -10.93 -23.18 10.52
N SER A 64 -11.87 -23.92 11.13
CA SER A 64 -13.12 -24.35 10.49
C SER A 64 -14.27 -23.34 10.68
N TRP A 65 -14.26 -22.59 11.80
CA TRP A 65 -15.19 -21.48 12.11
C TRP A 65 -14.73 -20.09 11.66
N ILE A 66 -13.49 -19.97 11.17
CA ILE A 66 -12.99 -18.89 10.30
C ILE A 66 -13.61 -19.12 8.91
N GLU A 67 -14.92 -19.28 8.86
CA GLU A 67 -15.69 -18.36 8.06
C GLU A 67 -15.69 -17.00 8.78
N VAL A 68 -14.52 -16.36 8.83
CA VAL A 68 -14.48 -14.94 8.49
C VAL A 68 -15.26 -14.92 7.20
N VAL A 69 -16.53 -14.45 7.22
CA VAL A 69 -17.31 -14.20 6.02
C VAL A 69 -16.34 -13.52 5.06
N PRO A 70 -15.79 -14.24 4.07
CA PRO A 70 -14.84 -13.64 3.17
C PRO A 70 -15.72 -12.68 2.41
N ARG A 71 -15.40 -11.39 2.49
CA ARG A 71 -16.01 -10.30 1.73
C ARG A 71 -16.47 -10.83 0.38
N THR A 72 -17.74 -11.21 0.27
CA THR A 72 -18.37 -11.89 -0.87
C THR A 72 -17.67 -13.18 -1.35
N SER A 73 -18.45 -14.16 -1.83
CA SER A 73 -17.97 -15.38 -2.53
C SER A 73 -16.98 -15.09 -3.67
N GLU A 74 -16.94 -13.86 -4.15
CA GLU A 74 -16.03 -13.33 -5.18
C GLU A 74 -14.58 -13.19 -4.70
N ALA A 75 -14.33 -12.87 -3.42
CA ALA A 75 -12.97 -12.77 -2.89
C ALA A 75 -12.27 -14.13 -2.81
N ARG A 76 -13.04 -15.18 -2.47
CA ARG A 76 -12.55 -16.58 -2.41
C ARG A 76 -12.15 -17.11 -3.79
N ASN A 77 -12.79 -16.61 -4.85
CA ASN A 77 -12.51 -16.98 -6.24
C ASN A 77 -11.40 -16.12 -6.89
N GLY A 78 -10.66 -15.30 -6.13
CA GLY A 78 -9.62 -14.42 -6.68
C GLY A 78 -10.15 -13.30 -7.60
N ARG A 79 -11.45 -13.01 -7.55
CA ARG A 79 -12.10 -12.03 -8.46
C ARG A 79 -12.00 -10.58 -8.01
N LEU A 80 -11.33 -10.29 -6.89
CA LEU A 80 -11.06 -8.91 -6.51
C LEU A 80 -9.88 -8.39 -7.30
N SER A 81 -10.17 -7.62 -8.35
CA SER A 81 -9.15 -6.89 -9.08
C SER A 81 -8.40 -5.94 -8.14
N VAL A 82 -7.09 -5.96 -8.26
CA VAL A 82 -6.16 -5.15 -7.49
C VAL A 82 -5.33 -4.30 -8.44
N GLU A 83 -5.03 -3.09 -8.01
CA GLU A 83 -4.22 -2.15 -8.77
C GLU A 83 -3.05 -1.66 -7.93
N ILE A 84 -1.91 -1.42 -8.57
CA ILE A 84 -0.80 -0.67 -7.98
C ILE A 84 -0.95 0.78 -8.41
N ARG A 85 -1.10 1.68 -7.44
CA ARG A 85 -1.35 3.11 -7.67
C ARG A 85 -0.38 3.99 -6.88
N GLN A 86 -0.08 5.16 -7.41
CA GLN A 86 0.68 6.20 -6.73
C GLN A 86 -0.23 7.06 -5.83
N PHE A 87 0.29 7.44 -4.67
CA PHE A 87 -0.33 8.37 -3.73
C PHE A 87 0.69 9.40 -3.27
N ALA A 88 0.24 10.60 -2.91
CA ALA A 88 1.12 11.61 -2.36
C ALA A 88 0.44 12.55 -1.37
N CYS A 89 1.15 12.85 -0.29
CA CYS A 89 0.74 13.79 0.72
C CYS A 89 1.63 15.04 0.63
N GLN A 90 1.03 16.17 0.26
CA GLN A 90 1.73 17.44 0.16
C GLN A 90 2.24 17.93 1.52
N ALA A 91 1.43 17.83 2.58
CA ALA A 91 1.79 18.29 3.91
C ALA A 91 3.00 17.53 4.50
N CYS A 92 3.12 16.23 4.20
CA CYS A 92 4.27 15.42 4.62
C CYS A 92 5.40 15.39 3.59
N ASP A 93 5.23 16.02 2.43
CA ASP A 93 6.11 15.94 1.25
C ASP A 93 6.57 14.51 0.92
N LYS A 94 5.63 13.55 0.96
CA LYS A 94 5.89 12.12 0.74
C LYS A 94 4.99 11.57 -0.35
N ALA A 95 5.56 10.77 -1.24
CA ALA A 95 4.85 10.00 -2.25
C ALA A 95 5.20 8.50 -2.11
N TRP A 96 4.22 7.64 -2.33
CA TRP A 96 4.34 6.19 -2.17
C TRP A 96 3.47 5.45 -3.17
N TRP A 97 3.81 4.18 -3.38
CA TRP A 97 3.01 3.27 -4.19
C TRP A 97 2.35 2.22 -3.30
N ARG A 98 1.10 1.87 -3.60
CA ARG A 98 0.37 0.86 -2.83
C ARG A 98 -0.46 -0.01 -3.76
N ARG A 99 -0.50 -1.31 -3.45
CA ARG A 99 -1.48 -2.25 -4.01
C ARG A 99 -2.80 -2.03 -3.28
N VAL A 100 -3.85 -1.69 -4.02
CA VAL A 100 -5.19 -1.37 -3.51
C VAL A 100 -6.25 -2.13 -4.30
N PRO A 101 -7.41 -2.46 -3.72
CA PRO A 101 -8.54 -3.01 -4.48
C PRO A 101 -8.99 -2.00 -5.54
N ALA A 102 -9.22 -2.45 -6.78
CA ALA A 102 -9.61 -1.58 -7.89
C ALA A 102 -10.88 -0.76 -7.58
N ARG A 103 -11.82 -1.35 -6.83
CA ARG A 103 -13.06 -0.69 -6.38
C ARG A 103 -12.86 0.44 -5.37
N LYS A 104 -11.67 0.55 -4.74
CA LYS A 104 -11.39 1.54 -3.69
C LYS A 104 -9.90 1.92 -3.74
N LEU A 105 -9.58 2.86 -4.63
CA LEU A 105 -8.23 3.35 -4.85
C LEU A 105 -7.81 4.38 -3.78
N VAL A 106 -7.81 3.96 -2.51
CA VAL A 106 -7.57 4.83 -1.36
C VAL A 106 -6.42 4.29 -0.51
N SER A 107 -5.53 5.18 -0.06
CA SER A 107 -4.43 4.85 0.84
C SER A 107 -4.27 5.90 1.94
N LYS A 108 -3.77 5.48 3.11
CA LYS A 108 -3.54 6.35 4.26
C LYS A 108 -2.08 6.81 4.28
N CYS A 109 -1.84 8.10 4.48
CA CYS A 109 -0.48 8.61 4.68
C CYS A 109 0.07 8.13 6.03
N TYR A 110 1.29 7.59 6.06
CA TYR A 110 1.93 7.16 7.31
C TYR A 110 2.30 8.31 8.26
N GLY A 111 2.49 9.53 7.73
CA GLY A 111 2.84 10.70 8.54
C GLY A 111 1.63 11.32 9.22
N CYS A 112 0.71 11.88 8.43
CA CYS A 112 -0.46 12.59 8.96
C CYS A 112 -1.70 11.71 9.20
N ARG A 113 -1.65 10.42 8.82
CA ARG A 113 -2.76 9.45 8.94
C ARG A 113 -4.04 9.81 8.16
N VAL A 114 -4.00 10.84 7.32
CA VAL A 114 -5.10 11.22 6.41
C VAL A 114 -5.22 10.22 5.27
N LYS A 115 -6.45 9.90 4.85
CA LYS A 115 -6.76 9.05 3.71
C LYS A 115 -6.78 9.88 2.43
N PHE A 116 -6.20 9.33 1.37
CA PHE A 116 -6.01 10.00 0.09
C PHE A 116 -6.46 9.12 -1.06
N ASP A 117 -7.02 9.75 -2.09
CA ASP A 117 -7.31 9.10 -3.37
C ASP A 117 -6.02 8.89 -4.18
N ALA A 118 -6.00 7.87 -5.02
CA ALA A 118 -4.89 7.61 -5.94
C ALA A 118 -4.68 8.79 -6.89
N ILE A 119 -3.41 9.08 -7.20
CA ILE A 119 -3.04 10.06 -8.22
C ILE A 119 -3.57 9.57 -9.58
N PRO A 120 -4.28 10.43 -10.35
CA PRO A 120 -4.70 10.09 -11.71
C PRO A 120 -3.53 9.60 -12.57
N ARG A 121 -3.76 8.59 -13.43
CA ARG A 121 -2.69 7.95 -14.24
C ARG A 121 -1.92 8.95 -15.10
N ASP A 122 -2.62 9.94 -15.64
CA ASP A 122 -2.10 11.08 -16.42
C ASP A 122 -1.23 12.04 -15.60
N ARG A 123 -1.23 11.93 -14.27
CA ARG A 123 -0.48 12.79 -13.35
C ARG A 123 0.54 12.04 -12.51
N GLU A 124 0.70 10.74 -12.73
CA GLU A 124 1.74 9.96 -12.06
C GLU A 124 3.13 10.46 -12.48
N TRP A 125 4.10 10.31 -11.59
CA TRP A 125 5.50 10.64 -11.87
C TRP A 125 6.44 9.68 -11.19
N GLY A 126 7.64 9.55 -11.73
CA GLY A 126 8.66 8.69 -11.17
C GLY A 126 9.57 8.15 -12.25
N TYR A 127 9.98 6.90 -12.09
CA TYR A 127 10.71 6.21 -13.13
C TYR A 127 9.74 5.76 -14.21
N ALA A 128 10.03 6.12 -15.44
CA ALA A 128 9.16 5.97 -16.59
C ALA A 128 9.78 5.06 -17.64
N GLU A 129 8.93 4.40 -18.41
CA GLU A 129 9.29 3.67 -19.62
C GLU A 129 8.86 4.45 -20.86
N PHE A 130 9.72 4.41 -21.88
CA PHE A 130 9.55 5.09 -23.15
C PHE A 130 9.78 4.10 -24.28
N HIS A 131 8.85 4.08 -25.23
CA HIS A 131 8.98 3.32 -26.47
C HIS A 131 9.14 4.27 -27.66
N CYS A 132 10.30 4.23 -28.31
CA CYS A 132 10.56 5.10 -29.46
C CYS A 132 9.96 4.54 -30.74
N ASN A 133 8.90 5.16 -31.25
CA ASN A 133 8.24 4.73 -32.49
C ASN A 133 9.12 4.88 -33.76
N GLU A 134 10.14 5.76 -33.73
CA GLU A 134 11.03 6.00 -34.88
C GLU A 134 12.08 4.90 -35.09
N CYS A 135 12.62 4.31 -34.02
CA CYS A 135 13.72 3.35 -34.09
C CYS A 135 13.49 2.06 -33.29
N GLY A 136 12.32 1.92 -32.64
CA GLY A 136 11.95 0.77 -31.81
C GLY A 136 12.75 0.64 -30.50
N HIS A 137 13.56 1.64 -30.14
CA HIS A 137 14.37 1.58 -28.93
C HIS A 137 13.53 1.89 -27.68
N ASP A 138 13.53 0.94 -26.74
CA ASP A 138 12.98 1.11 -25.40
C ASP A 138 14.03 1.66 -24.46
N PHE A 139 13.68 2.72 -23.73
CA PHE A 139 14.53 3.29 -22.71
C PHE A 139 13.73 3.70 -21.48
N ARG A 140 14.44 3.94 -20.39
CA ARG A 140 13.85 4.31 -19.11
C ARG A 140 14.53 5.54 -18.55
N GLY A 141 13.81 6.27 -17.72
CA GLY A 141 14.32 7.46 -17.07
C GLY A 141 13.26 8.13 -16.21
N TRP A 142 13.64 9.14 -15.44
CA TRP A 142 12.67 9.91 -14.68
C TRP A 142 11.77 10.72 -15.61
N ALA A 143 10.46 10.72 -15.36
CA ALA A 143 9.51 11.61 -15.98
C ALA A 143 8.18 11.66 -15.21
N GLN A 144 7.38 12.67 -15.54
CA GLN A 144 5.95 12.69 -15.26
C GLN A 144 5.21 12.17 -16.49
N MET A 145 4.07 11.49 -16.30
CA MET A 145 3.23 11.05 -17.40
C MET A 145 2.94 12.21 -18.37
N GLY A 146 3.02 11.92 -19.68
CA GLY A 146 2.89 12.93 -20.73
C GLY A 146 4.15 13.77 -21.00
N THR A 147 5.20 13.68 -20.18
CA THR A 147 6.48 14.36 -20.44
C THR A 147 7.26 13.62 -21.52
N ALA A 148 7.89 14.38 -22.43
CA ALA A 148 8.73 13.84 -23.48
C ALA A 148 10.21 13.78 -23.06
N SER A 149 10.94 12.80 -23.57
CA SER A 149 12.39 12.64 -23.42
C SER A 149 13.00 12.28 -24.77
N PRO A 150 14.20 12.77 -25.11
CA PRO A 150 14.87 12.35 -26.33
C PRO A 150 15.24 10.87 -26.22
N CYS A 151 15.01 10.13 -27.31
CA CYS A 151 15.52 8.78 -27.48
C CYS A 151 17.05 8.82 -27.50
N TYR A 152 17.70 8.00 -26.67
CA TYR A 152 19.17 7.95 -26.59
C TYR A 152 19.84 7.32 -27.83
N HIS A 153 19.06 6.73 -28.75
CA HIS A 153 19.57 6.15 -29.98
C HIS A 153 19.44 7.08 -31.19
N CYS A 154 18.25 7.64 -31.43
CA CYS A 154 17.98 8.46 -32.63
C CYS A 154 17.70 9.94 -32.34
N GLY A 155 17.59 10.35 -31.07
CA GLY A 155 17.32 11.74 -30.68
C GLY A 155 15.88 12.21 -30.82
N ALA A 156 14.97 11.39 -31.36
CA ALA A 156 13.55 11.73 -31.47
C ALA A 156 12.92 11.98 -30.09
N MET A 157 12.00 12.95 -30.00
CA MET A 157 11.29 13.24 -28.74
C MET A 157 10.16 12.23 -28.52
N VAL A 158 10.27 11.44 -27.46
CA VAL A 158 9.35 10.35 -27.15
C VAL A 158 8.60 10.64 -25.86
N THR A 159 7.27 10.55 -25.89
CA THR A 159 6.44 10.70 -24.69
C THR A 159 6.45 9.47 -23.81
N THR A 160 6.25 9.68 -22.51
CA THR A 160 6.17 8.59 -21.52
C THR A 160 5.07 7.58 -21.86
N THR A 161 5.41 6.29 -21.88
CA THR A 161 4.46 5.18 -22.08
C THR A 161 3.78 4.79 -20.77
N SER A 162 4.56 4.64 -19.70
CA SER A 162 4.03 4.35 -18.37
C SER A 162 4.97 4.82 -17.27
N ILE A 163 4.39 5.11 -16.09
CA ILE A 163 5.16 5.32 -14.87
C ILE A 163 5.22 4.01 -14.10
N LEU A 164 6.43 3.56 -13.82
CA LEU A 164 6.70 2.30 -13.17
C LEU A 164 6.70 2.48 -11.65
N PRO A 165 6.05 1.57 -10.89
CA PRO A 165 6.23 1.53 -9.46
C PRO A 165 7.69 1.16 -9.13
N PRO A 166 8.26 1.72 -8.05
CA PRO A 166 9.59 1.38 -7.57
C PRO A 166 9.63 -0.09 -7.11
N ILE A 167 10.39 -0.93 -7.81
CA ILE A 167 10.58 -2.35 -7.46
C ILE A 167 11.91 -2.49 -6.69
N ARG A 168 11.90 -3.19 -5.54
CA ARG A 168 13.13 -3.56 -4.81
C ARG A 168 14.01 -4.43 -5.70
N GLY A 169 15.25 -4.00 -5.94
CA GLY A 169 16.16 -4.67 -6.87
C GLY A 169 15.78 -4.54 -8.35
N GLY A 170 14.74 -3.76 -8.67
CA GLY A 170 14.47 -3.33 -10.04
C GLY A 170 15.57 -2.39 -10.54
N PRO A 171 15.68 -2.14 -11.86
CA PRO A 171 16.76 -1.39 -12.46
C PRO A 171 16.63 0.12 -12.16
N GLY A 172 16.80 0.49 -10.89
CA GLY A 172 17.41 1.74 -10.46
C GLY A 172 18.94 1.64 -10.56
N GLN A 173 19.45 0.84 -11.52
CA GLN A 173 20.85 0.96 -11.89
C GLN A 173 21.03 2.37 -12.42
N ARG A 174 22.01 3.05 -11.83
CA ARG A 174 22.55 4.33 -12.27
C ARG A 174 22.91 4.19 -13.75
N GLY A 175 21.95 4.48 -14.62
CA GLY A 175 22.28 4.71 -16.02
C GLY A 175 23.27 5.86 -16.03
N GLY A 176 24.42 5.69 -16.68
CA GLY A 176 25.40 6.77 -16.82
C GLY A 176 24.85 7.98 -17.59
N ASN A 177 23.68 7.85 -18.19
CA ASN A 177 23.02 8.91 -18.94
C ASN A 177 22.47 9.97 -18.00
N ARG A 178 22.89 11.22 -18.23
CA ARG A 178 22.32 12.40 -17.57
C ARG A 178 20.82 12.47 -17.89
N HIS A 179 20.01 12.68 -16.87
CA HIS A 179 18.58 12.86 -17.03
C HIS A 179 18.27 14.05 -17.95
N SER A 180 17.57 13.78 -19.05
CA SER A 180 17.37 14.73 -20.15
C SER A 180 15.90 14.86 -20.57
N CYS A 181 14.94 14.81 -19.64
CA CYS A 181 13.55 15.06 -20.00
C CYS A 181 13.36 16.48 -20.58
N SER A 182 12.26 16.72 -21.29
CA SER A 182 11.98 18.00 -21.96
C SER A 182 12.06 19.21 -21.01
N PHE A 183 11.60 19.07 -19.77
CA PHE A 183 11.74 20.11 -18.75
C PHE A 183 13.20 20.41 -18.42
N CYS A 184 14.05 19.39 -18.26
CA CYS A 184 15.47 19.57 -18.02
C CYS A 184 16.19 20.21 -19.21
N ILE A 185 15.83 19.82 -20.44
CA ILE A 185 16.38 20.42 -21.66
C ILE A 185 16.01 21.91 -21.74
N ALA A 186 14.77 22.27 -21.38
CA ALA A 186 14.31 23.65 -21.31
C ALA A 186 14.86 24.44 -20.09
N GLY A 187 15.66 23.82 -19.22
CA GLY A 187 16.18 24.45 -18.00
C GLY A 187 15.12 24.65 -16.90
N GLY A 188 13.95 24.02 -17.01
CA GLY A 188 12.86 24.08 -16.04
C GLY A 188 12.93 22.99 -14.97
N PRO A 189 12.10 23.10 -13.91
CA PRO A 189 12.05 22.11 -12.84
C PRO A 189 11.33 20.84 -13.29
N CYS A 190 12.02 19.71 -13.29
CA CYS A 190 11.43 18.41 -13.60
C CYS A 190 10.94 17.66 -12.34
N CYS A 191 10.45 16.42 -12.52
CA CYS A 191 10.01 15.55 -11.43
C CYS A 191 11.18 14.83 -10.71
N HIS A 192 12.41 14.92 -11.21
CA HIS A 192 13.57 14.23 -10.65
C HIS A 192 13.92 14.79 -9.27
N PRO A 193 14.11 13.95 -8.22
CA PRO A 193 14.38 14.42 -6.86
C PRO A 193 15.54 15.42 -6.75
N GLN A 194 16.66 15.12 -7.41
CA GLN A 194 17.85 15.98 -7.40
C GLN A 194 17.62 17.36 -8.07
N VAL A 195 16.89 17.39 -9.20
CA VAL A 195 16.56 18.66 -9.86
C VAL A 195 15.63 19.47 -8.97
N ARG A 196 14.59 18.85 -8.41
CA ARG A 196 13.66 19.54 -7.49
C ARG A 196 14.39 20.12 -6.28
N ARG A 197 15.32 19.38 -5.68
CA ARG A 197 16.18 19.86 -4.60
C ARG A 197 16.98 21.10 -5.02
N ARG A 198 17.62 21.07 -6.20
CA ARG A 198 18.37 22.22 -6.75
C ARG A 198 17.50 23.47 -6.91
N PHE A 199 16.23 23.30 -7.27
CA PHE A 199 15.26 24.39 -7.41
C PHE A 199 14.51 24.73 -6.11
N GLY A 200 14.83 24.08 -4.97
CA GLY A 200 14.12 24.31 -3.70
C GLY A 200 12.65 23.90 -3.71
N LEU A 201 12.28 22.94 -4.58
CA LEU A 201 10.90 22.49 -4.78
C LEU A 201 10.57 21.24 -3.94
N PRO A 202 9.30 21.06 -3.52
CA PRO A 202 8.87 19.89 -2.75
C PRO A 202 9.04 18.60 -3.55
N ARG A 203 9.34 17.47 -2.91
CA ARG A 203 9.46 16.16 -3.58
C ARG A 203 8.16 15.73 -4.26
N VAL A 204 7.03 16.09 -3.68
CA VAL A 204 5.70 15.86 -4.28
C VAL A 204 5.53 16.78 -5.49
N VAL A 205 5.35 16.17 -6.66
CA VAL A 205 5.06 16.89 -7.91
C VAL A 205 3.58 17.17 -8.03
N TYR A 206 2.74 16.18 -7.72
CA TYR A 206 1.30 16.29 -7.74
C TYR A 206 0.68 15.67 -6.47
N SER A 207 -0.16 16.43 -5.76
CA SER A 207 -0.75 15.97 -4.50
C SER A 207 -1.97 15.08 -4.74
N SER A 208 -2.11 14.00 -3.96
CA SER A 208 -3.39 13.30 -3.89
C SER A 208 -4.46 14.17 -3.25
N ASN A 209 -5.71 14.01 -3.71
CA ASN A 209 -6.86 14.60 -3.04
C ASN A 209 -7.16 13.87 -1.73
N VAL A 210 -7.57 14.62 -0.71
CA VAL A 210 -8.06 14.03 0.54
C VAL A 210 -9.33 13.23 0.23
N HIS A 211 -9.33 11.96 0.64
CA HIS A 211 -10.45 11.08 0.40
C HIS A 211 -11.62 11.45 1.32
N VAL A 212 -12.76 11.79 0.73
CA VAL A 212 -14.03 11.96 1.44
C VAL A 212 -14.86 10.71 1.27
N SER A 213 -15.07 9.96 2.35
CA SER A 213 -15.95 8.79 2.31
C SER A 213 -17.40 9.25 2.17
N SER A 214 -18.10 8.82 1.11
CA SER A 214 -19.47 9.22 0.80
C SER A 214 -20.55 8.66 1.73
N GLY A 215 -20.18 8.18 2.93
CA GLY A 215 -21.10 7.87 4.03
C GLY A 215 -22.15 6.78 3.77
N SER A 216 -22.19 6.14 2.59
CA SER A 216 -23.10 5.02 2.33
C SER A 216 -22.52 3.75 2.96
N THR A 217 -22.81 3.56 4.24
CA THR A 217 -22.42 2.36 4.98
C THR A 217 -23.68 1.56 5.32
N VAL A 218 -23.85 0.40 4.69
CA VAL A 218 -24.37 -0.75 5.44
C VAL A 218 -23.26 -1.10 6.43
N ALA A 219 -23.57 -1.11 7.72
CA ALA A 219 -22.63 -1.39 8.79
C ALA A 219 -21.98 -2.77 8.56
N THR A 220 -20.76 -2.76 8.03
CA THR A 220 -19.87 -3.92 8.17
C THR A 220 -19.12 -3.66 9.47
N PHE A 221 -19.48 -4.38 10.53
CA PHE A 221 -18.95 -4.28 11.89
C PHE A 221 -17.44 -4.60 11.98
N LEU A 222 -16.59 -3.77 11.39
CA LEU A 222 -15.15 -3.75 11.62
C LEU A 222 -14.59 -2.33 11.39
N PRO A 223 -13.90 -1.71 12.37
CA PRO A 223 -13.04 -0.58 12.10
C PRO A 223 -11.93 -1.01 11.13
N GLN A 224 -11.88 -0.37 9.97
CA GLN A 224 -10.87 -0.63 8.92
C GLN A 224 -9.41 -0.34 9.34
N ASP A 225 -9.20 0.13 10.57
CA ASP A 225 -7.87 0.50 11.10
C ASP A 225 -7.09 -0.69 11.69
N ASP A 226 -7.74 -1.80 12.07
CA ASP A 226 -7.05 -2.97 12.66
C ASP A 226 -6.51 -3.98 11.64
N LEU A 227 -6.77 -3.78 10.34
CA LEU A 227 -6.18 -4.59 9.27
C LEU A 227 -4.75 -4.16 8.89
N MET A 228 -4.15 -3.22 9.63
CA MET A 228 -2.81 -2.72 9.34
C MET A 228 -1.68 -3.62 9.87
N ASN A 229 -1.95 -4.63 10.71
CA ASN A 229 -0.87 -5.38 11.35
C ASN A 229 -0.55 -6.76 10.75
N ASP A 230 -1.50 -7.62 10.35
CA ASP A 230 -1.12 -9.04 10.40
C ASP A 230 -0.94 -9.86 9.12
N ASN A 231 -1.25 -9.44 7.87
CA ASN A 231 -0.99 -10.37 6.73
C ASN A 231 -0.80 -9.78 5.32
N ASP A 232 -0.54 -8.48 5.16
CA ASP A 232 -0.27 -7.87 3.84
C ASP A 232 1.23 -7.83 3.47
N PHE A 233 2.07 -8.56 4.22
CA PHE A 233 3.53 -8.56 4.17
C PHE A 233 4.10 -9.09 2.84
N ILE A 234 3.38 -9.95 2.11
CA ILE A 234 3.94 -10.65 0.94
C ILE A 234 4.10 -9.74 -0.31
N ALA A 235 3.34 -8.65 -0.44
CA ALA A 235 3.45 -7.75 -1.60
C ALA A 235 4.29 -6.48 -1.35
N TYR A 236 4.44 -6.07 -0.08
CA TYR A 236 5.29 -4.93 0.28
C TYR A 236 6.78 -5.23 0.10
N ASP A 237 7.17 -6.51 0.12
CA ASP A 237 8.57 -6.90 0.04
C ASP A 237 9.19 -6.63 -1.34
N ARG A 238 8.38 -6.39 -2.37
CA ARG A 238 8.85 -6.03 -3.72
C ARG A 238 8.72 -4.55 -4.07
N LEU A 239 8.00 -3.72 -3.30
CA LEU A 239 7.86 -2.30 -3.60
C LEU A 239 8.67 -1.45 -2.60
N SER A 240 9.58 -0.63 -3.10
CA SER A 240 10.32 0.34 -2.28
C SER A 240 9.59 1.69 -2.24
N PRO A 241 9.88 2.56 -1.26
CA PRO A 241 9.59 3.98 -1.43
C PRO A 241 10.21 4.51 -2.73
N ILE A 242 9.64 5.57 -3.31
CA ILE A 242 10.26 6.26 -4.44
C ILE A 242 11.70 6.62 -4.02
N PRO A 243 12.73 6.19 -4.77
CA PRO A 243 14.12 6.38 -4.36
C PRO A 243 14.41 7.85 -4.07
N SER A 244 14.98 8.12 -2.89
CA SER A 244 15.64 9.39 -2.60
C SER A 244 17.03 9.29 -3.20
N ASP A 245 17.31 10.00 -4.29
CA ASP A 245 18.67 10.10 -4.81
C ASP A 245 19.47 11.03 -3.88
N ASP A 246 20.00 10.46 -2.80
CA ASP A 246 20.89 11.12 -1.83
C ASP A 246 22.36 10.78 -2.12
N GLY A 247 22.71 10.61 -3.41
CA GLY A 247 24.08 10.40 -3.86
C GLY A 247 24.88 11.70 -3.84
N SER A 248 25.88 11.79 -2.96
CA SER A 248 26.93 12.80 -2.96
C SER A 248 27.61 12.89 -4.32
N ASP A 249 27.64 14.10 -4.88
CA ASP A 249 28.40 14.47 -6.06
C ASP A 249 29.89 14.46 -5.66
N GLY A 250 30.56 13.33 -5.88
CA GLY A 250 32.01 13.21 -5.75
C GLY A 250 32.65 13.95 -6.91
N GLY A 251 32.86 15.25 -6.73
CA GLY A 251 33.64 16.08 -7.64
C GLY A 251 35.06 15.54 -7.71
N SER A 252 35.43 14.99 -8.86
CA SER A 252 36.82 14.86 -9.27
C SER A 252 37.17 16.08 -10.11
N ASP A 253 37.39 17.20 -9.42
CA ASP A 253 38.21 18.29 -9.93
C ASP A 253 39.67 17.88 -9.76
N ASP A 254 40.33 17.52 -10.86
CA ASP A 254 41.79 17.58 -10.93
C ASP A 254 42.18 18.18 -12.28
N ALA A 255 42.06 19.50 -12.33
CA ALA A 255 42.86 20.34 -13.20
C ALA A 255 44.07 20.85 -12.41
N ASN A 256 45.23 20.25 -12.66
CA ASN A 256 46.54 20.87 -12.45
C ASN A 256 47.51 20.15 -13.42
N GLY A 257 48.26 20.77 -14.35
CA GLY A 257 48.83 22.10 -14.32
C GLY A 257 50.34 22.02 -14.11
N GLY A 258 51.10 21.64 -15.16
CA GLY A 258 52.48 22.09 -15.38
C GLY A 258 53.66 21.30 -14.77
N ALA A 259 54.78 21.38 -15.51
CA ALA A 259 56.18 20.96 -15.23
C ALA A 259 56.41 19.42 -15.30
N LEU A 260 57.27 18.85 -16.15
CA LEU A 260 58.52 19.26 -16.81
C LEU A 260 58.62 18.61 -18.20
#